data_AF-A0A6P0TH79-F1
#
_entry.id   AF-A0A6P0TH79-F1
#
_cell.length_a   1.000
_cell.length_b   1.000
_cell.length_c   1.000
_cell.angle_alpha   90.00
_cell.angle_beta   90.00
_cell.angle_gamma   90.00
#
_symmetry.space_group_name_H-M   'P 1'
#
loop_
_entity.id
_entity.type
_entity.pdbx_description
1 polymer ?
#
loop_
_entity_poly.entity_id
_entity_poly.type
_entity_poly.pdbx_seq_one_letter_code
_entity_poly.pdbx_strand_id
1 'polypeptide(L)'
;MIERSLQISDSWLTDGAFHKYLMPEQQPYVVPPESIEAYRVRVLFHCEELKHETNPTVRANIALYLAEAAADIQALLQQLEQSYPANSMTEKMTMATAVVEQIESNPSLKQKAVNALVAGGTKVLEAAIDHPVAAFIVGAIEEWQGS
;
A
#
# COMPACT_ATOMS: atom_id res chain seq x y z
N MET A 1 -37.09 -25.85 -33.89
CA MET A 1 -36.73 -25.16 -35.15
C MET A 1 -37.45 -23.82 -35.09
N ILE A 2 -36.80 -22.68 -34.90
CA ILE A 2 -35.73 -22.10 -35.73
C ILE A 2 -34.80 -21.25 -34.84
N GLU A 3 -33.50 -21.46 -35.00
CA GLU A 3 -32.41 -20.62 -34.46
C GLU A 3 -32.39 -19.26 -35.16
N ARG A 4 -32.26 -18.17 -34.40
CA ARG A 4 -31.95 -16.83 -34.96
C ARG A 4 -30.47 -16.58 -34.82
N SER A 5 -29.71 -16.97 -35.84
CA SER A 5 -28.35 -16.53 -36.11
C SER A 5 -28.38 -15.07 -36.58
N LEU A 6 -27.86 -14.16 -35.74
CA LEU A 6 -27.59 -12.77 -36.13
C LEU A 6 -26.42 -12.76 -37.11
N GLN A 7 -26.70 -12.50 -38.39
CA GLN A 7 -25.69 -12.13 -39.37
C GLN A 7 -25.24 -10.70 -39.08
N ILE A 8 -24.02 -10.55 -38.53
CA ILE A 8 -23.33 -9.26 -38.49
C ILE A 8 -22.58 -9.16 -39.82
N SER A 9 -22.86 -8.13 -40.62
CA SER A 9 -22.20 -7.91 -41.91
C SER A 9 -20.78 -7.40 -41.72
N ASP A 10 -19.82 -8.00 -42.43
CA ASP A 10 -18.38 -7.71 -42.46
C ASP A 10 -18.02 -6.36 -43.13
N SER A 11 -18.75 -5.27 -42.85
CA SER A 11 -18.48 -3.95 -43.46
C SER A 11 -17.68 -3.00 -42.56
N TRP A 12 -17.18 -3.47 -41.42
CA TRP A 12 -16.49 -2.63 -40.41
C TRP A 12 -14.99 -2.92 -40.26
N LEU A 13 -14.41 -3.76 -41.12
CA LEU A 13 -13.03 -4.26 -40.97
C LEU A 13 -11.96 -3.48 -41.78
N THR A 14 -12.32 -2.45 -42.56
CA THR A 14 -11.36 -1.80 -43.48
C THR A 14 -10.96 -0.38 -43.11
N ASP A 15 -11.53 0.22 -42.06
CA ASP A 15 -11.13 1.55 -41.64
C ASP A 15 -10.00 1.45 -40.62
N GLY A 16 -8.78 1.81 -41.03
CA GLY A 16 -7.53 1.70 -40.27
C GLY A 16 -7.47 2.52 -38.96
N ALA A 17 -8.60 3.03 -38.48
CA ALA A 17 -8.72 3.76 -37.22
C ALA A 17 -8.73 2.85 -35.97
N PHE A 18 -9.00 1.55 -36.11
CA PHE A 18 -9.00 0.63 -34.97
C PHE A 18 -7.61 0.20 -34.50
N HIS A 19 -6.55 0.41 -35.29
CA HIS A 19 -5.19 0.10 -34.83
C HIS A 19 -4.68 1.05 -33.73
N LYS A 20 -5.36 2.19 -33.51
CA LYS A 20 -5.06 3.13 -32.41
C LYS A 20 -5.82 2.81 -31.11
N TYR A 21 -6.87 1.99 -31.21
CA TYR A 21 -7.71 1.56 -30.09
C TYR A 21 -7.71 0.05 -29.88
N LEU A 22 -6.89 -0.70 -30.63
CA LEU A 22 -6.36 -1.95 -30.14
C LEU A 22 -5.57 -1.57 -28.88
N MET A 23 -6.03 -2.10 -27.75
CA MET A 23 -5.30 -2.11 -26.50
C MET A 23 -3.82 -2.32 -26.83
N PRO A 24 -2.91 -1.39 -26.51
CA PRO A 24 -1.50 -1.66 -26.68
C PRO A 24 -1.26 -2.99 -25.96
N GLU A 25 -0.57 -3.88 -26.67
CA GLU A 25 -0.24 -5.23 -26.25
C GLU A 25 -0.11 -5.31 -24.73
N GLN A 26 -0.68 -6.36 -24.15
CA GLN A 26 -0.51 -6.71 -22.74
C GLN A 26 0.97 -6.94 -22.41
N GLN A 27 1.77 -5.87 -22.40
CA GLN A 27 2.93 -5.80 -21.55
C GLN A 27 2.36 -6.06 -20.16
N PRO A 28 2.77 -7.14 -19.47
CA PRO A 28 2.31 -7.38 -18.12
C PRO A 28 2.57 -6.09 -17.36
N TYR A 29 1.53 -5.49 -16.76
CA TYR A 29 1.66 -4.26 -16.01
C TYR A 29 2.62 -4.55 -14.85
N VAL A 30 3.91 -4.27 -15.08
CA VAL A 30 4.97 -4.49 -14.09
C VAL A 30 4.83 -3.35 -13.09
N VAL A 31 4.12 -3.60 -12.01
CA VAL A 31 4.06 -2.67 -10.88
C VAL A 31 5.45 -2.63 -10.25
N PRO A 32 6.16 -1.50 -10.25
CA PRO A 32 7.46 -1.43 -9.60
C PRO A 32 7.29 -1.75 -8.10
N PRO A 33 8.13 -2.61 -7.50
CA PRO A 33 7.92 -3.12 -6.14
C PRO A 33 7.94 -2.03 -5.05
N GLU A 34 8.53 -0.87 -5.36
CA GLU A 34 8.58 0.30 -4.47
C GLU A 34 7.55 1.39 -4.81
N SER A 35 6.71 1.18 -5.82
CA SER A 35 5.64 2.13 -6.15
C SER A 35 4.48 2.03 -5.16
N ILE A 36 3.79 3.15 -4.92
CA ILE A 36 2.57 3.19 -4.10
C ILE A 36 1.55 2.13 -4.58
N GLU A 37 1.42 1.89 -5.88
CA GLU A 37 0.54 0.84 -6.41
C GLU A 37 0.97 -0.57 -5.99
N ALA A 38 2.27 -0.86 -5.90
CA ALA A 38 2.74 -2.14 -5.35
C ALA A 38 2.41 -2.26 -3.86
N TYR A 39 2.58 -1.19 -3.09
CA TYR A 39 2.16 -1.15 -1.69
C TYR A 39 0.66 -1.36 -1.54
N ARG A 40 -0.17 -0.71 -2.36
CA ARG A 40 -1.63 -0.89 -2.35
C ARG A 40 -2.02 -2.33 -2.65
N VAL A 41 -1.41 -2.93 -3.68
CA VAL A 41 -1.63 -4.34 -4.02
C VAL A 41 -1.21 -5.24 -2.87
N ARG A 42 -0.02 -5.04 -2.28
CA ARG A 42 0.44 -5.82 -1.12
C ARG A 42 -0.52 -5.72 0.06
N VAL A 43 -0.95 -4.51 0.42
CA VAL A 43 -1.88 -4.27 1.52
C VAL A 43 -3.23 -4.95 1.25
N LEU A 44 -3.77 -4.85 0.03
CA LEU A 44 -5.04 -5.48 -0.33
C LEU A 44 -4.98 -7.01 -0.34
N PHE A 45 -3.87 -7.60 -0.75
CA PHE A 45 -3.73 -9.05 -0.88
C PHE A 45 -3.24 -9.74 0.40
N HIS A 46 -2.33 -9.11 1.13
CA HIS A 46 -1.61 -9.74 2.24
C HIS A 46 -2.12 -9.34 3.61
N CYS A 47 -2.84 -8.22 3.75
CA CYS A 47 -3.41 -7.86 5.04
C CYS A 47 -4.70 -8.66 5.28
N GLU A 48 -4.59 -9.77 6.03
CA GLU A 48 -5.74 -10.65 6.32
C GLU A 48 -6.88 -9.90 7.00
N GLU A 49 -6.52 -8.98 7.89
CA GLU A 49 -7.45 -8.15 8.66
C GLU A 49 -8.31 -7.24 7.75
N LEU A 50 -7.82 -6.83 6.55
CA LEU A 50 -8.62 -6.06 5.58
C LEU A 50 -9.61 -6.90 4.77
N LYS A 51 -9.48 -8.23 4.77
CA LYS A 51 -10.41 -9.11 4.05
C LYS A 51 -11.82 -9.08 4.65
N HIS A 52 -11.96 -8.61 5.88
CA HIS A 52 -13.24 -8.47 6.57
C HIS A 52 -14.03 -7.21 6.20
N GLU A 53 -13.40 -6.20 5.58
CA GLU A 53 -14.12 -5.02 5.07
C GLU A 53 -14.85 -5.36 3.77
N THR A 54 -16.18 -5.39 3.84
CA THR A 54 -17.06 -5.80 2.75
C THR A 54 -17.33 -4.68 1.74
N ASN A 55 -17.16 -3.42 2.16
CA ASN A 55 -17.31 -2.26 1.28
C ASN A 55 -16.03 -2.04 0.46
N PRO A 56 -16.08 -2.19 -0.88
CA PRO A 56 -14.87 -2.10 -1.72
C PRO A 56 -14.25 -0.70 -1.73
N THR A 57 -15.06 0.36 -1.60
CA THR A 57 -14.55 1.74 -1.56
C THR A 57 -13.81 2.02 -0.26
N VAL A 58 -14.38 1.58 0.87
CA VAL A 58 -13.73 1.72 2.19
C VAL A 58 -12.42 0.94 2.21
N ARG A 59 -12.45 -0.32 1.75
CA ARG A 59 -11.24 -1.15 1.64
C ARG A 59 -10.15 -0.53 0.77
N ALA A 60 -10.52 0.06 -0.37
CA ALA A 60 -9.57 0.73 -1.26
C ALA A 60 -8.94 1.98 -0.63
N ASN A 61 -9.72 2.76 0.13
CA ASN A 61 -9.23 3.94 0.84
C ASN A 61 -8.30 3.57 2.00
N ILE A 62 -8.66 2.57 2.80
CA ILE A 62 -7.79 2.05 3.87
C ILE A 62 -6.47 1.57 3.27
N ALA A 63 -6.53 0.79 2.18
CA ALA A 63 -5.33 0.31 1.50
C ALA A 63 -4.45 1.45 0.96
N LEU A 64 -5.03 2.55 0.50
CA LEU A 64 -4.28 3.74 0.08
C LEU A 64 -3.53 4.37 1.26
N TYR A 65 -4.21 4.67 2.37
CA TYR A 65 -3.57 5.29 3.53
C TYR A 65 -2.45 4.43 4.11
N LEU A 66 -2.68 3.12 4.19
CA LEU A 66 -1.68 2.16 4.63
C LEU A 66 -0.50 2.09 3.67
N ALA A 67 -0.74 2.07 2.37
CA ALA A 67 0.32 2.03 1.37
C ALA A 67 1.21 3.27 1.43
N GLU A 68 0.62 4.45 1.57
CA GLU A 68 1.36 5.71 1.67
C GLU A 68 2.19 5.76 2.96
N ALA A 69 1.59 5.46 4.11
CA ALA A 69 2.30 5.47 5.38
C ALA A 69 3.39 4.39 5.45
N ALA A 70 3.10 3.16 5.01
CA ALA A 70 4.06 2.07 5.01
C ALA A 70 5.23 2.35 4.06
N ALA A 71 4.98 2.89 2.88
CA ALA A 71 6.05 3.23 1.94
C ALA A 71 7.02 4.28 2.52
N ASP A 72 6.48 5.35 3.10
CA ASP A 72 7.31 6.40 3.71
C ASP A 72 8.09 5.86 4.93
N ILE A 73 7.47 5.04 5.79
CA ILE A 73 8.12 4.43 6.95
C ILE A 73 9.17 3.40 6.54
N GLN A 74 8.90 2.56 5.54
CA GLN A 74 9.87 1.60 5.02
C GLN A 74 11.07 2.31 4.38
N ALA A 75 10.86 3.42 3.68
CA ALA A 75 11.95 4.23 3.17
C ALA A 75 12.84 4.79 4.30
N LEU A 76 12.25 5.23 5.42
CA LEU A 76 13.02 5.65 6.61
C LEU A 76 13.79 4.48 7.22
N LEU A 77 13.16 3.32 7.35
CA LEU A 77 13.80 2.11 7.87
C LEU A 77 15.02 1.73 7.04
N GLN A 78 14.89 1.67 5.71
CA GLN A 78 16.00 1.38 4.79
C GLN A 78 17.17 2.36 4.93
N GLN A 79 16.89 3.65 5.14
CA GLN A 79 17.94 4.65 5.37
C GLN A 79 18.68 4.42 6.69
N LEU A 80 17.97 3.96 7.73
CA LEU A 80 18.50 3.80 9.08
C LEU A 80 19.15 2.43 9.31
N GLU A 81 18.77 1.39 8.56
CA GLU A 81 19.32 0.03 8.68
C GLU A 81 20.85 -0.04 8.57
N GLN A 82 21.49 0.90 7.85
CA GLN A 82 22.95 0.95 7.74
C GLN A 82 23.63 1.40 9.04
N SER A 83 22.96 2.23 9.83
CA SER A 83 23.49 2.83 11.06
C SER A 83 22.97 2.15 12.32
N TYR A 84 21.81 1.50 12.22
CA TYR A 84 21.13 0.85 13.33
C TYR A 84 20.92 -0.64 12.99
N PRO A 85 21.70 -1.56 13.57
CA PRO A 85 21.35 -2.97 13.52
C PRO A 85 20.03 -3.22 14.26
N ALA A 86 19.36 -4.34 13.97
CA ALA A 86 18.09 -4.74 14.61
C ALA A 86 18.10 -6.20 15.09
N ASN A 87 19.26 -6.69 15.54
CA ASN A 87 19.47 -8.10 15.85
C ASN A 87 19.07 -8.47 17.29
N SER A 88 19.01 -7.49 18.19
CA SER A 88 18.60 -7.64 19.59
C SER A 88 17.41 -6.74 19.94
N MET A 89 16.78 -6.99 21.08
CA MET A 89 15.66 -6.17 21.56
C MET A 89 16.06 -4.70 21.77
N THR A 90 17.22 -4.46 22.39
CA THR A 90 17.73 -3.10 22.63
C THR A 90 17.97 -2.35 21.32
N GLU A 91 18.62 -3.00 20.36
CA GLU A 91 18.86 -2.45 19.02
C GLU A 91 17.57 -2.11 18.28
N LYS A 92 16.56 -3.00 18.32
CA LYS A 92 15.24 -2.76 17.74
C LYS A 92 14.55 -1.53 18.34
N MET A 93 14.61 -1.37 19.66
CA MET A 93 14.06 -0.19 20.33
C MET A 93 14.82 1.09 19.92
N THR A 94 16.16 1.04 19.86
CA THR A 94 16.96 2.19 19.42
C THR A 94 16.63 2.60 17.98
N MET A 95 16.50 1.65 17.06
CA MET A 95 16.05 1.92 15.69
C MET A 95 14.64 2.50 15.67
N ALA A 96 13.70 1.93 16.42
CA ALA A 96 12.33 2.42 16.49
C ALA A 96 12.28 3.86 16.99
N THR A 97 13.04 4.21 18.04
CA THR A 97 13.15 5.59 18.54
C THR A 97 13.64 6.53 17.44
N ALA A 98 14.69 6.17 16.71
CA ALA A 98 15.20 7.00 15.62
C ALA A 98 14.15 7.21 14.50
N VAL A 99 13.41 6.16 14.14
CA VAL A 99 12.31 6.27 13.16
C VAL A 99 11.20 7.17 13.68
N VAL A 100 10.78 7.00 14.93
CA VAL A 100 9.72 7.79 15.57
C VAL A 100 10.10 9.27 15.62
N GLU A 101 11.34 9.60 15.97
CA GLU A 101 11.84 10.99 15.95
C GLU A 101 11.74 11.61 14.55
N GLN A 102 12.11 10.85 13.50
CA GLN A 102 12.02 11.33 12.11
C GLN A 102 10.57 11.53 11.68
N ILE A 103 9.67 10.61 12.02
CA ILE A 103 8.24 10.75 11.74
C ILE A 103 7.66 11.96 12.49
N GLU A 104 7.99 12.11 13.77
CA GLU A 104 7.47 13.20 14.60
C GLU A 104 7.92 14.57 14.09
N SER A 105 9.17 14.67 13.63
CA SER A 105 9.71 15.90 13.03
C SER A 105 9.10 16.26 11.67
N ASN A 106 8.35 15.33 11.05
CA ASN A 106 7.69 15.52 9.76
C ASN A 106 6.16 15.51 9.93
N PRO A 107 5.51 16.68 10.05
CA PRO A 107 4.06 16.77 10.28
C PRO A 107 3.21 16.06 9.21
N SER A 108 3.67 16.04 7.96
CA SER A 108 2.96 15.36 6.88
C SER A 108 2.98 13.85 7.06
N LEU A 109 4.15 13.27 7.35
CA LEU A 109 4.29 11.84 7.59
C LEU A 109 3.59 11.41 8.89
N LYS A 110 3.72 12.19 9.96
CA LYS A 110 2.98 11.97 11.22
C LYS A 110 1.48 11.86 10.96
N GLN A 111 0.91 12.79 10.20
CA GLN A 111 -0.52 12.76 9.87
C GLN A 111 -0.89 11.54 9.01
N LYS A 112 -0.09 11.17 8.00
CA LYS A 112 -0.34 9.97 7.20
C LYS A 112 -0.35 8.70 8.07
N ALA A 113 0.62 8.58 8.97
CA ALA A 113 0.74 7.46 9.89
C ALA A 113 -0.49 7.35 10.82
N VAL A 114 -0.94 8.48 11.40
CA VAL A 114 -2.16 8.52 12.21
C VAL A 114 -3.40 8.18 11.38
N ASN A 115 -3.52 8.69 10.15
CA ASN A 115 -4.66 8.36 9.27
C ASN A 115 -4.69 6.87 8.92
N ALA A 116 -3.53 6.28 8.64
CA ALA A 116 -3.40 4.85 8.37
C ALA A 116 -3.77 4.01 9.60
N LEU A 117 -3.38 4.44 10.80
CA LEU A 117 -3.77 3.82 12.06
C LEU A 117 -5.28 3.91 12.30
N VAL A 118 -5.89 5.09 12.14
CA VAL A 118 -7.34 5.29 12.34
C VAL A 118 -8.16 4.48 11.34
N ALA A 119 -7.70 4.39 10.09
CA ALA A 119 -8.42 3.71 9.02
C ALA A 119 -8.24 2.18 9.06
N GLY A 120 -7.03 1.70 9.34
CA GLY A 120 -6.69 0.28 9.29
C GLY A 120 -6.63 -0.41 10.66
N GLY A 121 -6.33 0.32 11.72
CA GLY A 121 -6.03 -0.22 13.05
C GLY A 121 -4.58 -0.72 13.19
N THR A 122 -4.18 -0.97 14.43
CA THR A 122 -2.81 -1.30 14.86
C THR A 122 -2.21 -2.46 14.07
N LYS A 123 -2.86 -3.63 14.09
CA LYS A 123 -2.36 -4.86 13.44
C LYS A 123 -2.17 -4.70 11.94
N VAL A 124 -3.09 -3.98 11.30
CA VAL A 124 -3.07 -3.75 9.84
C VAL A 124 -1.90 -2.85 9.47
N LEU A 125 -1.65 -1.80 10.25
CA LEU A 125 -0.52 -0.90 10.03
C LEU A 125 0.82 -1.60 10.30
N GLU A 126 0.93 -2.40 11.37
CA GLU A 126 2.13 -3.20 11.63
C GLU A 126 2.45 -4.14 10.47
N ALA A 127 1.43 -4.87 9.97
CA ALA A 127 1.57 -5.77 8.83
C ALA A 127 1.93 -5.03 7.53
N ALA A 128 1.43 -3.80 7.35
CA ALA A 128 1.79 -2.98 6.19
C ALA A 128 3.25 -2.49 6.24
N ILE A 129 3.76 -2.16 7.43
CA ILE A 129 5.17 -1.75 7.63
C ILE A 129 6.13 -2.92 7.43
N ASP A 130 5.73 -4.16 7.74
CA ASP A 130 6.49 -5.39 7.46
C ASP A 130 7.95 -5.35 7.95
N HIS A 131 8.15 -4.95 9.21
CA HIS A 131 9.49 -4.84 9.82
C HIS A 131 9.47 -5.29 11.28
N PRO A 132 10.53 -5.94 11.81
CA PRO A 132 10.59 -6.40 13.21
C PRO A 132 10.50 -5.29 14.28
N VAL A 133 10.57 -4.02 13.89
CA VAL A 133 10.40 -2.86 14.79
C VAL A 133 9.03 -2.19 14.67
N ALA A 134 8.17 -2.67 13.76
CA ALA A 134 6.89 -2.04 13.44
C ALA A 134 6.00 -1.82 14.68
N ALA A 135 5.90 -2.81 15.57
CA ALA A 135 5.09 -2.71 16.79
C ALA A 135 5.50 -1.53 17.69
N PHE A 136 6.80 -1.21 17.77
CA PHE A 136 7.27 -0.06 18.55
C PHE A 136 6.93 1.27 17.88
N ILE A 137 7.06 1.34 16.56
CA ILE A 137 6.69 2.52 15.78
C ILE A 137 5.19 2.78 15.89
N VAL A 138 4.37 1.74 15.76
CA VAL A 138 2.91 1.85 15.84
C VAL A 138 2.45 2.26 17.24
N GLY A 139 3.08 1.75 18.31
CA GLY A 139 2.80 2.21 19.67
C GLY A 139 3.00 3.71 19.89
N ALA A 140 4.00 4.32 19.23
CA ALA A 140 4.18 5.78 19.27
C ALA A 140 3.12 6.52 18.43
N ILE A 141 2.70 5.96 17.30
CA ILE A 141 1.63 6.53 16.47
C ILE A 141 0.28 6.53 17.22
N GLU A 142 0.01 5.49 18.01
CA GLU A 142 -1.17 5.40 18.89
C GLU A 142 -1.20 6.52 19.92
N GLU A 143 -0.04 6.89 20.50
CA GLU A 143 0.06 8.02 21.43
C GLU A 143 -0.32 9.34 20.74
N TRP A 144 0.12 9.55 19.50
CA TRP A 144 -0.22 10.76 18.74
C TRP A 144 -1.68 10.84 18.32
N GLN A 145 -2.37 9.72 18.13
CA GLN A 145 -3.81 9.72 17.86
C GLN A 145 -4.61 10.33 19.03
N GLY A 146 -4.13 10.13 20.26
CA GLY A 146 -4.76 10.64 21.48
C GLY A 146 -4.30 12.04 21.93
N SER A 147 -3.30 12.62 21.24
CA SER A 147 -2.70 13.93 21.52
C SER A 147 -3.38 15.06 20.76
#